data_AF-A0A3N0IUY2-F1
#
_entry.id   AF-A0A3N0IUY2-F1
#
_cell.length_a   1.000
_cell.length_b   1.000
_cell.length_c   1.000
_cell.angle_alpha   90.00
_cell.angle_beta   90.00
_cell.angle_gamma   90.00
#
_symmetry.space_group_name_H-M   'P 1'
#
loop_
_entity.id
_entity.type
_entity.pdbx_description
1 polymer ?
#
loop_
_entity_poly.entity_id
_entity_poly.type
_entity_poly.pdbx_seq_one_letter_code
_entity_poly.pdbx_strand_id
1 'polypeptide(L)'
;MIALTVLPLAATGLAVLFVLPDVIPTHAGIHGIDTVGSKYDAFVVAFIVAGCGALLTLMYVFMDQLAAMGFVHGTDANGGRIVMIASQIIVDVILLLGLVWMTFGLK
;
A
#
# COMPACT_ATOMS: atom_id res chain seq x y z
N MET A 1 -8.53 7.71 -6.68
CA MET A 1 -7.61 7.94 -5.56
C MET A 1 -8.17 7.46 -4.23
N ILE A 2 -9.26 8.04 -3.70
CA ILE A 2 -9.83 7.61 -2.40
C ILE A 2 -10.05 6.09 -2.32
N ALA A 3 -10.65 5.48 -3.34
CA ALA A 3 -10.84 4.04 -3.39
C ALA A 3 -9.52 3.25 -3.26
N LEU A 4 -8.46 3.70 -3.94
CA LEU A 4 -7.13 3.09 -3.85
C LEU A 4 -6.51 3.33 -2.47
N THR A 5 -6.73 4.49 -1.85
CA THR A 5 -6.24 4.79 -0.49
C THR A 5 -6.83 3.89 0.57
N VAL A 6 -8.12 3.53 0.45
CA VAL A 6 -8.79 2.65 1.43
C VAL A 6 -8.64 1.16 1.09
N LEU A 7 -8.23 0.84 -0.14
CA LEU A 7 -8.05 -0.52 -0.62
C LEU A 7 -7.12 -1.35 0.28
N PRO A 8 -5.96 -0.84 0.75
CA PRO A 8 -5.11 -1.54 1.71
C PRO A 8 -5.85 -2.07 2.93
N LEU A 9 -6.67 -1.24 3.56
CA LEU A 9 -7.38 -1.61 4.78
C LEU A 9 -8.48 -2.63 4.49
N ALA A 10 -9.21 -2.44 3.39
CA ALA A 10 -10.26 -3.35 2.98
C ALA A 10 -9.69 -4.73 2.58
N ALA A 11 -8.63 -4.76 1.77
CA ALA A 11 -7.96 -5.98 1.34
C ALA A 11 -7.36 -6.74 2.52
N THR A 12 -6.66 -6.05 3.44
CA THR A 12 -6.12 -6.67 4.65
C THR A 12 -7.24 -7.16 5.57
N GLY A 13 -8.33 -6.41 5.74
CA GLY A 13 -9.48 -6.86 6.52
C GLY A 13 -10.10 -8.14 5.97
N LEU A 14 -10.33 -8.21 4.66
CA LEU A 14 -10.81 -9.43 4.01
C LEU A 14 -9.81 -10.59 4.14
N ALA A 15 -8.51 -10.32 4.00
CA ALA A 15 -7.48 -11.33 4.15
C ALA A 15 -7.45 -11.89 5.57
N VAL A 16 -7.49 -11.04 6.60
CA VAL A 16 -7.52 -11.46 8.02
C VAL A 16 -8.76 -12.30 8.35
N LEU A 17 -9.92 -11.96 7.76
CA LEU A 17 -11.18 -12.66 8.02
C LEU A 17 -11.26 -14.03 7.33
N PHE A 18 -10.73 -14.16 6.11
CA PHE A 18 -11.05 -15.31 5.26
C PHE A 18 -9.85 -16.09 4.72
N VAL A 19 -8.63 -15.52 4.73
CA VAL A 19 -7.49 -16.06 3.98
C VAL A 19 -6.27 -16.33 4.86
N LEU A 20 -5.89 -15.39 5.73
CA LEU A 20 -4.66 -15.47 6.50
C LEU A 20 -4.74 -16.54 7.61
N PRO A 21 -3.71 -17.39 7.75
CA PRO A 21 -3.57 -18.27 8.91
C PRO A 21 -3.34 -17.44 10.18
N ASP A 22 -3.63 -18.00 11.37
CA ASP A 22 -3.50 -17.24 12.63
C ASP A 22 -2.08 -16.75 12.93
N VAL A 23 -1.07 -17.48 12.43
CA VAL A 23 0.35 -17.12 12.46
C VAL A 23 0.83 -16.91 11.04
N ILE A 24 1.42 -15.75 10.78
CA ILE A 24 1.93 -15.34 9.46
C ILE A 24 3.41 -14.95 9.56
N PRO A 25 4.18 -15.05 8.47
CA PRO A 25 5.50 -14.45 8.42
C PRO A 25 5.35 -12.92 8.35
N THR A 26 6.07 -12.20 9.21
CA THR A 26 6.02 -10.73 9.28
C THR A 26 7.29 -10.08 8.76
N HIS A 27 8.39 -10.83 8.70
CA HIS A 27 9.65 -10.40 8.12
C HIS A 27 10.42 -11.60 7.55
N ALA A 28 11.20 -11.35 6.49
CA ALA A 28 12.13 -12.31 5.93
C ALA A 28 13.46 -11.62 5.59
N GLY A 29 14.54 -12.23 6.06
CA GLY A 29 15.90 -11.85 5.73
C GLY A 29 16.48 -12.71 4.61
N ILE A 30 17.80 -12.60 4.40
CA ILE A 30 18.54 -13.33 3.35
C ILE A 30 18.45 -14.85 3.53
N HIS A 31 18.24 -15.33 4.76
CA HIS A 31 18.12 -16.74 5.10
C HIS A 31 16.68 -17.26 5.17
N GLY A 32 15.70 -16.45 4.74
CA GLY A 32 14.27 -16.79 4.79
C GLY A 32 13.53 -16.07 5.93
N ILE A 33 12.39 -16.63 6.34
CA ILE A 33 11.56 -16.07 7.40
C ILE A 33 12.32 -16.09 8.72
N ASP A 34 12.50 -14.93 9.33
CA ASP A 34 13.17 -14.77 10.62
C ASP A 34 12.22 -14.28 11.72
N THR A 35 11.04 -13.78 11.35
CA THR A 35 10.04 -13.24 12.27
C THR A 35 8.64 -13.67 11.84
N VAL A 36 7.87 -14.15 12.80
CA VAL A 36 6.45 -14.49 12.64
C VAL A 36 5.62 -13.71 13.63
N GLY A 37 4.35 -13.49 13.30
CA GLY A 37 3.42 -12.73 14.12
C GLY A 37 1.99 -13.20 13.94
N SER A 38 1.06 -12.51 14.60
CA SER A 38 -0.36 -12.75 14.44
C SER A 38 -0.85 -12.22 13.09
N LYS A 39 -1.88 -12.83 12.50
CA LYS A 39 -2.54 -12.26 11.30
C LYS A 39 -2.99 -10.81 11.46
N TYR A 40 -3.27 -10.36 12.68
CA TYR A 40 -3.63 -8.98 12.95
C TYR A 40 -2.45 -8.01 12.73
N ASP A 41 -1.21 -8.48 12.80
CA ASP A 41 -0.02 -7.66 12.56
C ASP A 41 0.06 -7.20 11.09
N ALA A 42 -0.65 -7.87 10.17
CA ALA A 42 -0.80 -7.42 8.78
C ALA A 42 -1.42 -6.01 8.66
N PHE A 43 -2.21 -5.58 9.65
CA PHE A 43 -2.79 -4.25 9.67
C PHE A 43 -1.75 -3.14 9.86
N VAL A 44 -0.61 -3.42 10.51
CA VAL A 44 0.45 -2.41 10.68
C VAL A 44 0.92 -1.91 9.32
N VAL A 45 1.22 -2.83 8.40
CA VAL A 45 1.63 -2.48 7.04
C VAL A 45 0.47 -1.83 6.28
N ALA A 46 -0.75 -2.35 6.41
CA ALA A 46 -1.92 -1.79 5.74
C ALA A 46 -2.20 -0.33 6.14
N PHE A 47 -2.05 0.03 7.42
CA PHE A 47 -2.18 1.40 7.90
C PHE A 47 -1.09 2.31 7.38
N ILE A 48 0.16 1.84 7.31
CA ILE A 48 1.26 2.60 6.72
C ILE A 48 0.97 2.88 5.24
N VAL A 49 0.56 1.86 4.47
CA VAL A 49 0.23 2.03 3.05
C VAL A 49 -0.98 2.96 2.85
N ALA A 50 -2.04 2.80 3.65
CA ALA A 50 -3.19 3.69 3.59
C ALA A 50 -2.82 5.15 3.95
N GLY A 51 -1.94 5.34 4.93
CA GLY A 51 -1.38 6.66 5.28
C GLY A 51 -0.61 7.29 4.11
N CYS A 52 0.27 6.53 3.47
CA CYS A 52 0.96 6.96 2.25
C CYS A 52 -0.04 7.30 1.14
N GLY A 53 -1.09 6.48 0.97
CA GLY A 53 -2.12 6.72 -0.03
C GLY A 53 -2.99 7.94 0.26
N ALA A 54 -3.18 8.30 1.53
CA ALA A 54 -3.84 9.54 1.89
C ALA A 54 -2.99 10.75 1.44
N LEU A 55 -1.67 10.71 1.66
CA LEU A 55 -0.75 11.74 1.17
C LEU A 55 -0.76 11.85 -0.36
N LEU A 56 -0.68 10.72 -1.08
CA LEU A 56 -0.75 10.71 -2.54
C LEU A 56 -2.10 11.22 -3.06
N THR A 57 -3.20 10.92 -2.35
CA THR A 57 -4.52 11.49 -2.66
C THR A 57 -4.55 13.00 -2.46
N LEU A 58 -3.96 13.52 -1.37
CA LEU A 58 -3.87 14.96 -1.17
C LEU A 58 -3.06 15.63 -2.29
N MET A 59 -1.92 15.06 -2.66
CA MET A 59 -1.11 15.55 -3.79
C MET A 59 -1.90 15.53 -5.10
N TYR A 60 -2.64 14.45 -5.37
CA TYR A 60 -3.52 14.34 -6.54
C TYR A 60 -4.60 15.43 -6.58
N VAL A 61 -5.25 15.69 -5.44
CA VAL A 61 -6.32 16.69 -5.31
C VAL A 61 -5.76 18.10 -5.51
N PHE A 62 -4.62 18.40 -4.89
CA PHE A 62 -3.99 19.72 -4.94
C PHE A 62 -2.94 19.86 -6.05
N MET A 63 -3.02 19.03 -7.10
CA MET A 63 -1.99 18.97 -8.14
C MET A 63 -1.85 20.28 -8.92
N ASP A 64 -2.96 20.99 -9.19
CA ASP A 64 -2.90 22.26 -9.91
C ASP A 64 -2.16 23.34 -9.07
N GLN A 65 -2.37 23.34 -7.75
CA GLN A 65 -1.67 24.22 -6.83
C GLN A 65 -0.19 23.84 -6.74
N LEU A 66 0.14 22.55 -6.68
CA LEU A 66 1.53 22.07 -6.70
C LEU A 66 2.23 22.49 -8.00
N ALA A 67 1.54 22.40 -9.14
CA ALA A 67 2.07 22.86 -10.42
C ALA A 67 2.28 24.38 -10.44
N ALA A 68 1.32 25.15 -9.92
CA ALA A 68 1.41 26.62 -9.82
C ALA A 68 2.55 27.09 -8.90
N MET A 69 2.84 26.31 -7.84
CA MET A 69 3.99 26.54 -6.95
C MET A 69 5.33 26.08 -7.55
N GLY A 70 5.32 25.49 -8.75
CA GLY A 70 6.53 25.02 -9.42
C GLY A 70 7.07 23.69 -8.88
N PHE A 71 6.28 22.90 -8.15
CA PHE A 71 6.70 21.57 -7.65
C PHE A 71 6.48 20.43 -8.65
N VAL A 72 5.79 20.69 -9.77
CA VAL A 72 5.62 19.73 -10.85
C VAL A 72 6.62 20.04 -11.97
N HIS A 73 7.48 19.08 -12.27
CA HIS A 73 8.53 19.22 -13.27
C HIS A 73 8.42 18.12 -14.33
N GLY A 74 8.80 18.46 -15.58
CA GLY A 74 8.82 17.50 -16.69
C GLY A 74 7.45 17.05 -17.20
N THR A 75 6.35 17.60 -16.65
CA THR A 75 4.99 17.32 -17.06
C THR A 75 4.03 18.43 -16.58
N ASP A 76 2.75 18.32 -16.92
CA ASP A 76 1.69 19.20 -16.44
C ASP A 76 0.93 18.59 -15.24
N ALA A 77 -0.06 19.31 -14.72
CA ALA A 77 -0.85 18.83 -13.60
C ALA A 77 -1.61 17.53 -13.90
N ASN A 78 -1.97 17.27 -15.16
CA ASN A 78 -2.62 16.02 -15.54
C ASN A 78 -1.62 14.85 -15.50
N GLY A 79 -0.41 15.04 -16.03
CA GLY A 79 0.65 14.03 -15.92
C GLY A 79 1.05 13.76 -14.47
N GLY A 80 1.14 14.78 -13.62
CA GLY A 80 1.35 14.61 -12.18
C GLY A 80 0.26 13.76 -11.52
N ARG A 81 -1.01 13.97 -11.88
CA ARG A 81 -2.15 13.15 -11.41
C ARG A 81 -2.03 11.70 -11.84
N ILE A 82 -1.64 11.44 -13.09
CA ILE A 82 -1.39 10.09 -13.60
C ILE A 82 -0.28 9.40 -12.79
N VAL A 83 0.81 10.11 -12.51
CA VAL A 83 1.90 9.58 -11.68
C VAL A 83 1.40 9.22 -10.27
N MET A 84 0.62 10.08 -9.61
CA MET A 84 0.05 9.76 -8.29
C MET A 84 -0.85 8.50 -8.32
N ILE A 85 -1.67 8.34 -9.35
CA ILE A 85 -2.49 7.13 -9.54
C ILE A 85 -1.59 5.91 -9.69
N ALA A 86 -0.59 5.98 -10.59
CA ALA A 86 0.31 4.86 -10.86
C ALA A 86 1.12 4.47 -9.62
N SER A 87 1.66 5.45 -8.88
CA SER A 87 2.37 5.21 -7.63
C SER A 87 1.48 4.51 -6.60
N GLN A 88 0.23 4.96 -6.43
CA GLN A 88 -0.68 4.31 -5.49
C GLN A 88 -0.96 2.86 -5.88
N ILE A 89 -1.25 2.60 -7.17
CA ILE A 89 -1.48 1.25 -7.68
C ILE A 89 -0.28 0.34 -7.38
N ILE A 90 0.94 0.82 -7.61
CA ILE A 90 2.15 0.02 -7.35
C ILE A 90 2.26 -0.35 -5.87
N VAL A 91 2.04 0.59 -4.95
CA VAL A 91 2.12 0.32 -3.51
C VAL A 91 1.01 -0.64 -3.08
N ASP A 92 -0.21 -0.49 -3.60
CA ASP A 92 -1.32 -1.42 -3.32
C ASP A 92 -1.00 -2.83 -3.83
N VAL A 93 -0.41 -2.97 -5.03
CA VAL A 93 0.02 -4.26 -5.58
C VAL A 93 1.09 -4.91 -4.70
N ILE A 94 2.07 -4.14 -4.22
CA ILE A 94 3.11 -4.64 -3.32
C ILE A 94 2.48 -5.18 -2.03
N LEU A 95 1.51 -4.47 -1.45
CA LEU A 95 0.78 -4.95 -0.28
C LEU A 95 0.04 -6.27 -0.58
N LEU A 96 -0.68 -6.36 -1.71
CA LEU A 96 -1.41 -7.56 -2.10
C LEU A 96 -0.45 -8.77 -2.27
N LEU A 97 0.71 -8.56 -2.89
CA LEU A 97 1.75 -9.58 -2.98
C LEU A 97 2.26 -9.99 -1.59
N GLY A 98 2.42 -9.02 -0.68
CA GLY A 98 2.75 -9.26 0.72
C GLY A 98 1.71 -10.13 1.43
N LEU A 99 0.41 -9.87 1.24
CA LEU A 99 -0.67 -10.68 1.82
C LEU A 99 -0.69 -12.11 1.27
N VAL A 100 -0.43 -12.28 -0.04
CA VAL A 100 -0.26 -13.61 -0.64
C VAL A 100 0.92 -14.34 -0.01
N TRP A 101 2.06 -13.67 0.10
CA TRP A 101 3.24 -14.23 0.75
C TRP A 101 2.97 -14.59 2.22
N MET A 102 2.27 -13.75 2.98
CA MET A 102 1.85 -14.05 4.36
C MET A 102 0.95 -15.28 4.48
N THR A 103 0.16 -15.56 3.44
CA THR A 103 -0.75 -16.71 3.40
C THR A 103 -0.01 -18.04 3.21
N PHE A 104 1.05 -18.04 2.40
CA PHE A 104 1.72 -19.26 1.95
C PHE A 104 3.17 -19.42 2.43
N GLY A 105 3.78 -18.37 2.96
CA GLY A 105 5.23 -18.34 3.22
C GLY A 105 5.70 -19.31 4.31
N LEU A 106 4.81 -19.75 5.20
CA LEU A 106 5.12 -20.75 6.24
C LEU A 106 4.94 -22.21 5.76
N LYS A 107 4.49 -22.43 4.53
CA LYS A 107 4.33 -23.75 3.92
C LYS A 107 5.49 -24.04 2.98
#